data_AF-A0A5C5RIA1-F1
#
_entry.id   AF-A0A5C5RIA1-F1
#
_cell.length_a   1.000
_cell.length_b   1.000
_cell.length_c   1.000
_cell.angle_alpha   90.00
_cell.angle_beta   90.00
_cell.angle_gamma   90.00
#
_symmetry.space_group_name_H-M   'P 1'
#
loop_
_entity.id
_entity.type
_entity.pdbx_description
1 polymer ?
#
loop_
_entity_poly.entity_id
_entity_poly.type
_entity_poly.pdbx_seq_one_letter_code
_entity_poly.pdbx_strand_id
1 'polypeptide(L)'
;MTGPGDPSVRLHDRRPMAAADVGYLIGSIAPVIDARGRAGTPHGRISPAALSVDPAGNPQLIEVPDSDEAVVYAAPEIHETGLITGQSEVYSLGNTTYTLLTGHPPNPYGFATVRRDRPDLGPGVDGVLLQATARTPELRFATATEFAAALTEALEQPVQPSAIPVRSPAPAPAPQLVVDTPVPVPTEQTTPGRRFEIPEAALPIVFLLLVVLAAAGFMALFLSGS
;
A
#
# COMPACT_ATOMS: atom_id res chain seq x y z
N MET A 1 26.14 -22.04 -20.77
CA MET A 1 26.41 -21.47 -22.11
C MET A 1 25.36 -20.41 -22.37
N THR A 2 25.71 -19.15 -22.16
CA THR A 2 24.86 -17.97 -22.40
C THR A 2 24.85 -17.68 -23.89
N GLY A 3 23.70 -17.80 -24.54
CA GLY A 3 23.49 -17.37 -25.93
C GLY A 3 23.69 -15.86 -26.09
N PRO A 4 23.71 -15.34 -27.34
CA PRO A 4 23.92 -13.92 -27.62
C PRO A 4 22.95 -13.09 -26.79
N GLY A 5 23.51 -12.21 -25.94
CA GLY A 5 22.81 -11.57 -24.85
C GLY A 5 21.57 -10.83 -25.33
N ASP A 6 20.44 -11.12 -24.70
CA ASP A 6 19.22 -10.32 -24.82
C ASP A 6 19.57 -8.87 -24.44
N PRO A 7 19.52 -7.90 -25.38
CA PRO A 7 19.85 -6.51 -25.11
C PRO A 7 18.77 -5.78 -24.28
N SER A 8 17.70 -6.47 -23.91
CA SER A 8 16.64 -5.92 -23.06
C SER A 8 17.13 -5.67 -21.64
N VAL A 9 16.72 -4.52 -21.07
CA VAL A 9 17.09 -4.20 -19.68
C VAL A 9 15.98 -4.65 -18.74
N ARG A 10 16.30 -5.57 -17.83
CA ARG A 10 15.43 -5.97 -16.72
C ARG A 10 15.47 -4.94 -15.59
N LEU A 11 14.33 -4.65 -14.98
CA LEU A 11 14.23 -3.57 -13.98
C LEU A 11 14.58 -3.98 -12.54
N HIS A 12 14.86 -5.26 -12.28
CA HIS A 12 15.20 -5.81 -10.96
C HIS A 12 16.29 -5.06 -10.15
N ASP A 13 17.33 -4.55 -10.82
CA ASP A 13 18.48 -3.91 -10.16
C ASP A 13 18.52 -2.39 -10.33
N ARG A 14 17.44 -1.76 -10.81
CA ARG A 14 17.47 -0.32 -11.08
C ARG A 14 17.30 0.51 -9.81
N ARG A 15 18.09 1.59 -9.75
CA ARG A 15 17.84 2.74 -8.87
C ARG A 15 16.41 3.26 -9.08
N PRO A 16 15.84 4.00 -8.11
CA PRO A 16 14.55 4.67 -8.27
C PRO A 16 14.44 5.36 -9.64
N MET A 17 13.37 5.07 -10.36
CA MET A 17 13.14 5.59 -11.71
C MET A 17 12.51 6.99 -11.67
N ALA A 18 12.72 7.76 -12.73
CA ALA A 18 12.04 9.04 -12.88
C ALA A 18 10.52 8.82 -12.97
N ALA A 19 9.75 9.76 -12.41
CA ALA A 19 8.29 9.67 -12.39
C ALA A 19 7.69 9.47 -13.78
N ALA A 20 8.18 10.23 -14.77
CA ALA A 20 7.75 10.13 -16.16
C ALA A 20 8.04 8.76 -16.77
N ASP A 21 9.21 8.17 -16.48
CA ASP A 21 9.58 6.84 -17.00
C ASP A 21 8.68 5.75 -16.41
N VAL A 22 8.35 5.85 -15.11
CA VAL A 22 7.40 4.92 -14.48
C VAL A 22 6.01 5.09 -15.07
N GLY A 23 5.52 6.33 -15.24
CA GLY A 23 4.23 6.60 -15.89
C GLY A 23 4.14 5.98 -17.29
N TYR A 24 5.17 6.20 -18.13
CA TYR A 24 5.25 5.62 -19.48
C TYR A 24 5.28 4.09 -19.47
N LEU A 25 6.08 3.50 -18.57
CA LEU A 25 6.20 2.05 -18.43
C LEU A 25 4.86 1.43 -18.03
N ILE A 26 4.24 1.92 -16.95
CA ILE A 26 2.98 1.39 -16.42
C ILE A 26 1.84 1.60 -17.40
N GLY A 27 1.76 2.77 -18.04
CA GLY A 27 0.78 3.07 -19.09
C GLY A 27 0.86 2.13 -20.29
N SER A 28 2.07 1.69 -20.65
CA SER A 28 2.30 0.77 -21.77
C SER A 28 1.99 -0.69 -21.41
N ILE A 29 2.23 -1.09 -20.15
CA ILE A 29 2.06 -2.48 -19.67
C ILE A 29 0.60 -2.77 -19.26
N ALA A 30 -0.12 -1.79 -18.72
CA ALA A 30 -1.48 -1.97 -18.22
C ALA A 30 -2.47 -2.58 -19.25
N PRO A 31 -2.53 -2.11 -20.52
CA PRO A 31 -3.39 -2.73 -21.52
C PRO A 31 -3.03 -4.19 -21.84
N VAL A 32 -1.74 -4.56 -21.73
CA VAL A 32 -1.27 -5.94 -21.92
C VAL A 32 -1.78 -6.85 -20.82
N ILE A 33 -1.77 -6.37 -19.58
CA ILE A 33 -2.33 -7.07 -18.40
C ILE A 33 -3.83 -7.28 -18.59
N ASP A 34 -4.58 -6.23 -18.88
CA ASP A 34 -6.03 -6.33 -19.07
C ASP A 34 -6.40 -7.27 -20.23
N ALA A 35 -5.60 -7.29 -21.30
CA ALA A 35 -5.78 -8.23 -22.41
C ALA A 35 -5.56 -9.68 -22.00
N ARG A 36 -4.51 -9.95 -21.21
CA ARG A 36 -4.22 -11.27 -20.64
C ARG A 36 -5.34 -11.76 -19.72
N GLY A 37 -5.81 -10.91 -18.82
CA GLY A 37 -6.95 -11.22 -17.95
C GLY A 37 -8.21 -11.58 -18.74
N ARG A 38 -8.56 -10.80 -19.77
CA ARG A 38 -9.71 -11.09 -20.65
C ARG A 38 -9.53 -12.37 -21.49
N ALA A 39 -8.29 -12.72 -21.84
CA ALA A 39 -7.97 -13.94 -22.56
C ALA A 39 -7.94 -15.20 -21.66
N GLY A 40 -8.09 -15.04 -20.34
CA GLY A 40 -8.00 -16.15 -19.38
C GLY A 40 -6.57 -16.62 -19.11
N THR A 41 -5.58 -15.80 -19.45
CA THR A 41 -4.14 -16.08 -19.25
C THR A 41 -3.48 -14.96 -18.44
N PRO A 42 -3.97 -14.65 -17.22
CA PRO A 42 -3.36 -13.61 -16.40
C PRO A 42 -1.91 -13.99 -16.06
N HIS A 43 -1.05 -12.99 -15.87
CA HIS A 43 0.34 -13.18 -15.48
C HIS A 43 0.45 -13.60 -14.01
N GLY A 44 -0.31 -12.92 -13.15
CA GLY A 44 -0.52 -13.31 -11.75
C GLY A 44 0.46 -12.77 -10.73
N ARG A 45 1.72 -12.53 -11.10
CA ARG A 45 2.73 -11.99 -10.18
C ARG A 45 3.63 -11.00 -10.91
N ILE A 46 3.13 -9.79 -11.11
CA ILE A 46 3.88 -8.72 -11.75
C ILE A 46 4.87 -8.17 -10.72
N SER A 47 6.17 -8.38 -10.98
CA SER A 47 7.30 -7.84 -10.23
C SER A 47 8.20 -7.01 -11.16
N PRO A 48 9.17 -6.24 -10.63
CA PRO A 48 10.15 -5.54 -11.48
C PRO A 48 10.90 -6.46 -12.46
N ALA A 49 11.14 -7.72 -12.09
CA ALA A 49 11.77 -8.70 -12.96
C ALA A 49 10.89 -9.11 -14.17
N ALA A 50 9.56 -9.00 -14.04
CA ALA A 50 8.60 -9.26 -15.11
C ALA A 50 8.50 -8.11 -16.13
N LEU A 51 9.13 -6.97 -15.85
CA LEU A 51 9.14 -5.80 -16.73
C LEU A 51 10.52 -5.63 -17.39
N SER A 52 10.52 -5.49 -18.70
CA SER A 52 11.72 -5.17 -19.47
C SER A 52 11.48 -4.02 -20.44
N VAL A 53 12.57 -3.41 -20.91
CA VAL A 53 12.53 -2.44 -22.01
C VAL A 53 13.46 -2.96 -23.11
N ASP A 54 12.92 -3.10 -24.32
CA ASP A 54 13.68 -3.56 -25.49
C ASP A 54 14.64 -2.46 -26.01
N PRO A 55 15.53 -2.77 -26.98
CA PRO A 55 16.48 -1.78 -27.53
C PRO A 55 15.81 -0.60 -28.26
N ALA A 56 14.56 -0.75 -28.67
CA ALA A 56 13.78 0.32 -29.28
C ALA A 56 13.08 1.21 -28.24
N GLY A 57 13.20 0.88 -26.95
CA GLY A 57 12.59 1.63 -25.85
C GLY A 57 11.16 1.22 -25.54
N ASN A 58 10.69 0.07 -26.05
CA ASN A 58 9.33 -0.39 -25.78
C ASN A 58 9.27 -1.22 -24.49
N PRO A 59 8.37 -0.88 -23.56
CA PRO A 59 8.06 -1.72 -22.41
C PRO A 59 7.51 -3.08 -22.83
N GLN A 60 7.98 -4.15 -22.18
CA GLN A 60 7.48 -5.50 -22.38
C GLN A 60 7.17 -6.16 -21.04
N LEU A 61 6.06 -6.89 -21.01
CA LEU A 61 5.71 -7.82 -19.93
C LEU A 61 6.20 -9.21 -20.33
N ILE A 62 7.19 -9.73 -19.60
CA ILE A 62 7.83 -11.01 -19.89
C ILE A 62 7.40 -12.08 -18.89
N GLU A 63 7.46 -13.34 -19.32
CA GLU A 63 7.32 -14.47 -18.41
C GLU A 63 8.57 -14.60 -17.55
N VAL A 64 8.37 -14.67 -16.24
CA VAL A 64 9.41 -14.96 -15.27
C VAL A 64 9.05 -16.24 -14.51
N PRO A 65 10.02 -17.11 -14.20
CA PRO A 65 9.75 -18.25 -13.33
C PRO A 65 9.20 -17.78 -11.99
N ASP A 66 8.38 -18.62 -11.37
CA ASP A 66 7.99 -18.42 -9.98
C ASP A 66 9.24 -18.30 -9.10
N SER A 67 9.30 -17.25 -8.30
CA SER A 67 10.42 -16.92 -7.43
C SER A 67 9.92 -16.34 -6.11
N ASP A 68 10.76 -16.45 -5.07
CA ASP A 68 10.49 -15.82 -3.77
C ASP A 68 10.28 -14.30 -3.90
N GLU A 69 10.95 -13.67 -4.87
CA GLU A 69 10.73 -12.26 -5.20
C GLU A 69 9.31 -12.04 -5.73
N ALA A 70 8.88 -12.77 -6.75
CA ALA A 70 7.56 -12.59 -7.36
C ALA A 70 6.41 -12.81 -6.35
N VAL A 71 6.61 -13.71 -5.39
CA VAL A 71 5.70 -13.97 -4.27
C VAL A 71 5.48 -12.72 -3.41
N VAL A 72 6.51 -11.90 -3.19
CA VAL A 72 6.41 -10.67 -2.38
C VAL A 72 5.48 -9.62 -3.00
N TYR A 73 5.33 -9.63 -4.33
CA TYR A 73 4.45 -8.70 -5.05
C TYR A 73 3.02 -9.20 -5.19
N ALA A 74 2.79 -10.51 -4.99
CA ALA A 74 1.51 -11.14 -5.22
C ALA A 74 0.42 -10.61 -4.28
N ALA A 75 -0.81 -10.60 -4.79
CA ALA A 75 -1.98 -10.22 -4.00
C ALA A 75 -2.26 -11.26 -2.89
N PRO A 76 -2.68 -10.83 -1.69
CA PRO A 76 -2.86 -11.73 -0.55
C PRO A 76 -3.83 -12.88 -0.85
N GLU A 77 -4.90 -12.62 -1.60
CA GLU A 77 -5.90 -13.63 -1.96
C GLU A 77 -5.37 -14.75 -2.86
N ILE A 78 -4.24 -14.53 -3.57
CA ILE A 78 -3.59 -15.59 -4.36
C ILE A 78 -3.05 -16.68 -3.43
N HIS A 79 -2.54 -16.31 -2.25
CA HIS A 79 -2.05 -17.29 -1.26
C HIS A 79 -3.18 -18.06 -0.58
N GLU A 80 -4.36 -17.44 -0.47
CA GLU A 80 -5.54 -18.03 0.18
C GLU A 80 -6.34 -18.93 -0.77
N THR A 81 -6.53 -18.50 -2.01
CA THR A 81 -7.46 -19.14 -2.96
C THR A 81 -6.77 -19.76 -4.17
N GLY A 82 -5.53 -19.36 -4.47
CA GLY A 82 -4.84 -19.70 -5.71
C GLY A 82 -5.41 -19.04 -6.97
N LEU A 83 -6.48 -18.25 -6.85
CA LEU A 83 -7.14 -17.62 -7.99
C LEU A 83 -6.48 -16.28 -8.31
N ILE A 84 -6.14 -16.10 -9.58
CA ILE A 84 -5.63 -14.85 -10.11
C ILE A 84 -6.76 -14.13 -10.82
N THR A 85 -7.01 -12.89 -10.42
CA THR A 85 -8.01 -12.01 -11.05
C THR A 85 -7.33 -10.75 -11.59
N GLY A 86 -8.04 -9.98 -12.41
CA GLY A 86 -7.57 -8.65 -12.83
C GLY A 86 -7.24 -7.75 -11.63
N GLN A 87 -8.01 -7.86 -10.55
CA GLN A 87 -7.74 -7.12 -9.31
C GLN A 87 -6.48 -7.60 -8.58
N SER A 88 -6.14 -8.87 -8.70
CA SER A 88 -4.89 -9.42 -8.18
C SER A 88 -3.69 -8.91 -8.99
N GLU A 89 -3.85 -8.76 -10.31
CA GLU A 89 -2.82 -8.17 -11.18
C GLU A 89 -2.63 -6.67 -10.88
N VAL A 90 -3.71 -5.90 -10.66
CA VAL A 90 -3.65 -4.49 -10.22
C VAL A 90 -2.85 -4.33 -8.92
N TYR A 91 -3.07 -5.21 -7.95
CA TYR A 91 -2.32 -5.20 -6.70
C TYR A 91 -0.81 -5.39 -6.93
N SER A 92 -0.45 -6.41 -7.72
CA SER A 92 0.96 -6.68 -8.01
C SER A 92 1.63 -5.58 -8.83
N LEU A 93 0.90 -4.97 -9.77
CA LEU A 93 1.35 -3.81 -10.53
C LEU A 93 1.52 -2.57 -9.64
N GLY A 94 0.63 -2.37 -8.66
CA GLY A 94 0.75 -1.31 -7.65
C GLY A 94 2.01 -1.45 -6.80
N ASN A 95 2.27 -2.66 -6.27
CA ASN A 95 3.50 -2.95 -5.55
C ASN A 95 4.75 -2.78 -6.41
N THR A 96 4.71 -3.22 -7.66
CA THR A 96 5.80 -3.00 -8.61
C THR A 96 6.05 -1.53 -8.84
N THR A 97 4.99 -0.74 -9.05
CA THR A 97 5.08 0.72 -9.22
C THR A 97 5.72 1.38 -8.01
N TYR A 98 5.33 0.99 -6.80
CA TYR A 98 5.96 1.47 -5.57
C TYR A 98 7.47 1.19 -5.58
N THR A 99 7.88 -0.05 -5.88
CA THR A 99 9.31 -0.40 -5.93
C THR A 99 10.04 0.39 -7.00
N LEU A 100 9.48 0.58 -8.19
CA LEU A 100 10.14 1.34 -9.25
C LEU A 100 10.32 2.82 -8.89
N LEU A 101 9.37 3.41 -8.15
CA LEU A 101 9.44 4.82 -7.72
C LEU A 101 10.41 5.04 -6.57
N THR A 102 10.53 4.08 -5.65
CA THR A 102 11.26 4.24 -4.37
C THR A 102 12.57 3.45 -4.30
N GLY A 103 12.73 2.43 -5.15
CA GLY A 103 13.80 1.45 -5.06
C GLY A 103 13.70 0.55 -3.83
N HIS A 104 12.54 0.47 -3.17
CA HIS A 104 12.33 -0.31 -1.96
C HIS A 104 11.31 -1.42 -2.20
N PRO A 105 11.47 -2.61 -1.59
CA PRO A 105 10.47 -3.66 -1.72
C PRO A 105 9.12 -3.18 -1.16
N PRO A 106 7.99 -3.73 -1.66
CA PRO A 106 6.67 -3.37 -1.18
C PRO A 106 6.54 -3.67 0.31
N ASN A 107 5.73 -2.89 1.03
CA ASN A 107 5.49 -3.08 2.45
C ASN A 107 4.27 -4.00 2.67
N PRO A 108 4.45 -5.28 3.04
CA PRO A 108 3.32 -6.21 3.22
C PRO A 108 2.47 -5.92 4.46
N TYR A 109 2.93 -5.04 5.36
CA TYR A 109 2.32 -4.80 6.66
C TYR A 109 1.68 -3.41 6.81
N GLY A 110 1.70 -2.55 5.79
CA GLY A 110 1.12 -1.21 5.93
C GLY A 110 1.11 -0.35 4.68
N PHE A 111 0.79 0.93 4.90
CA PHE A 111 0.81 1.96 3.86
C PHE A 111 2.25 2.34 3.58
N ALA A 112 2.74 1.98 2.40
CA ALA A 112 4.04 2.43 1.93
C ALA A 112 3.87 3.81 1.28
N THR A 113 4.32 4.87 1.97
CA THR A 113 4.30 6.22 1.40
C THR A 113 5.53 6.43 0.53
N VAL A 114 5.31 6.74 -0.75
CA VAL A 114 6.41 7.06 -1.68
C VAL A 114 7.09 8.37 -1.28
N ARG A 115 6.37 9.28 -0.61
CA ARG A 115 6.85 10.62 -0.25
C ARG A 115 7.99 10.64 0.75
N ARG A 116 8.21 9.53 1.48
CA ARG A 116 9.37 9.39 2.36
C ARG A 116 10.67 9.42 1.57
N ASP A 117 10.70 8.71 0.46
CA ASP A 117 11.90 8.54 -0.39
C ASP A 117 11.86 9.48 -1.61
N ARG A 118 10.65 9.92 -2.00
CA ARG A 118 10.36 10.79 -3.13
C ARG A 118 9.46 11.97 -2.71
N PRO A 119 9.97 12.91 -1.91
CA PRO A 119 9.20 14.07 -1.44
C PRO A 119 8.76 15.01 -2.58
N ASP A 120 9.34 14.85 -3.77
CA ASP A 120 8.92 15.49 -5.01
C ASP A 120 7.59 14.95 -5.57
N LEU A 121 7.14 13.78 -5.13
CA LEU A 121 5.86 13.22 -5.53
C LEU A 121 4.75 13.70 -4.59
N GLY A 122 3.62 14.13 -5.16
CA GLY A 122 2.47 14.60 -4.40
C GLY A 122 1.73 13.50 -3.65
N PRO A 123 0.84 13.87 -2.70
CA PRO A 123 0.03 12.90 -1.95
C PRO A 123 -0.95 12.10 -2.84
N GLY A 124 -1.22 12.56 -4.06
CA GLY A 124 -2.03 11.82 -5.05
C GLY A 124 -1.41 10.45 -5.38
N VAL A 125 -0.08 10.36 -5.48
CA VAL A 125 0.61 9.09 -5.80
C VAL A 125 0.43 8.08 -4.66
N ASP A 126 0.54 8.52 -3.41
CA ASP A 126 0.25 7.68 -2.24
C ASP A 126 -1.20 7.16 -2.28
N GLY A 127 -2.17 8.01 -2.63
CA GLY A 127 -3.58 7.64 -2.70
C GLY A 127 -3.88 6.59 -3.78
N VAL A 128 -3.27 6.74 -4.96
CA VAL A 128 -3.42 5.77 -6.06
C VAL A 128 -2.78 4.43 -5.70
N LEU A 129 -1.55 4.44 -5.17
CA LEU A 129 -0.88 3.20 -4.76
C LEU A 129 -1.61 2.50 -3.62
N LEU A 130 -2.15 3.27 -2.68
CA LEU A 130 -2.98 2.74 -1.60
C LEU A 130 -4.22 2.01 -2.15
N GLN A 131 -4.94 2.63 -3.08
CA GLN A 131 -6.14 2.02 -3.65
C GLN A 131 -5.77 0.74 -4.42
N ALA A 132 -4.71 0.79 -5.24
CA ALA A 132 -4.24 -0.38 -5.99
C ALA A 132 -3.83 -1.54 -5.09
N THR A 133 -3.24 -1.24 -3.92
CA THR A 133 -2.71 -2.23 -2.95
C THR A 133 -3.67 -2.49 -1.78
N ALA A 134 -4.96 -2.14 -1.92
CA ALA A 134 -5.95 -2.45 -0.90
C ALA A 134 -6.05 -3.97 -0.66
N ARG A 135 -6.14 -4.41 0.60
CA ARG A 135 -6.26 -5.85 0.92
C ARG A 135 -7.50 -6.48 0.28
N THR A 136 -8.62 -5.77 0.35
CA THR A 136 -9.91 -6.18 -0.25
C THR A 136 -9.89 -5.91 -1.77
N PRO A 137 -10.03 -6.92 -2.64
CA PRO A 137 -9.95 -6.77 -4.09
C PRO A 137 -10.96 -5.76 -4.67
N GLU A 138 -12.16 -5.66 -4.10
CA GLU A 138 -13.22 -4.79 -4.59
C GLU A 138 -12.96 -3.30 -4.35
N LEU A 139 -11.99 -2.96 -3.49
CA LEU A 139 -11.58 -1.58 -3.22
C LEU A 139 -10.49 -1.10 -4.20
N ARG A 140 -9.97 -1.98 -5.05
CA ARG A 140 -8.92 -1.68 -6.04
C ARG A 140 -9.54 -1.19 -7.35
N PHE A 141 -8.71 -0.64 -8.25
CA PHE A 141 -9.14 -0.24 -9.60
C PHE A 141 -9.64 -1.43 -10.40
N ALA A 142 -10.76 -1.32 -11.12
CA ALA A 142 -11.35 -2.48 -11.79
C ALA A 142 -10.43 -3.11 -12.85
N THR A 143 -9.52 -2.30 -13.42
CA THR A 143 -8.55 -2.71 -14.45
C THR A 143 -7.17 -2.10 -14.22
N ALA A 144 -6.15 -2.71 -14.80
CA ALA A 144 -4.80 -2.16 -14.79
C ALA A 144 -4.73 -0.82 -15.56
N THR A 145 -5.54 -0.66 -16.61
CA THR A 145 -5.61 0.60 -17.37
C THR A 145 -6.19 1.74 -16.54
N GLU A 146 -7.23 1.48 -15.73
CA GLU A 146 -7.76 2.47 -14.79
C GLU A 146 -6.71 2.91 -13.76
N PHE A 147 -5.97 1.94 -13.20
CA PHE A 147 -4.85 2.23 -12.31
C PHE A 147 -3.78 3.10 -13.00
N ALA A 148 -3.37 2.75 -14.22
CA ALA A 148 -2.35 3.49 -14.95
C ALA A 148 -2.79 4.93 -15.29
N ALA A 149 -4.06 5.14 -15.62
CA ALA A 149 -4.63 6.46 -15.86
C ALA A 149 -4.58 7.33 -14.59
N ALA A 150 -5.05 6.78 -13.46
CA ALA A 150 -5.01 7.48 -12.17
C ALA A 150 -3.58 7.78 -11.72
N LEU A 151 -2.65 6.85 -11.94
CA LEU A 151 -1.23 7.05 -11.64
C LEU A 151 -0.64 8.18 -12.48
N THR A 152 -0.92 8.22 -13.78
CA THR A 152 -0.42 9.25 -14.69
C THR A 152 -0.89 10.64 -14.23
N GLU A 153 -2.18 10.79 -13.94
CA GLU A 153 -2.73 12.03 -13.40
C GLU A 153 -2.02 12.44 -12.10
N ALA A 154 -1.84 11.50 -11.18
CA ALA A 154 -1.18 11.76 -9.90
C ALA A 154 0.31 12.15 -10.03
N LEU A 155 1.02 11.61 -11.02
CA LEU A 155 2.43 11.92 -11.29
C LEU A 155 2.62 13.30 -11.93
N GLU A 156 1.62 13.81 -12.65
CA GLU A 156 1.64 15.12 -13.29
C GLU A 156 1.22 16.27 -12.35
N GLN A 157 0.58 15.95 -11.22
CA GLN A 157 0.14 16.95 -10.25
C GLN A 157 1.33 17.58 -9.51
N PRO A 158 1.52 18.91 -9.57
CA PRO A 158 2.57 19.59 -8.84
C PRO A 158 2.31 19.50 -7.33
N VAL A 159 3.38 19.29 -6.55
CA VAL A 159 3.33 19.37 -5.07
C VAL A 159 3.05 20.82 -4.68
N GLN A 160 1.77 21.15 -4.46
CA GLN A 160 1.41 22.46 -3.96
C GLN A 160 1.76 22.54 -2.47
N PRO A 161 2.55 23.55 -2.04
CA PRO A 161 2.71 23.81 -0.62
C PRO A 161 1.35 24.18 -0.05
N SER A 162 0.79 23.34 0.84
CA SER A 162 -0.37 23.74 1.63
C SER A 162 0.04 24.87 2.55
N ALA A 163 -0.31 26.10 2.20
CA ALA A 163 -0.30 27.20 3.14
C ALA A 163 -1.39 26.95 4.16
N ILE A 164 -1.04 26.47 5.36
CA ILE A 164 -1.93 26.55 6.51
C ILE A 164 -2.21 28.04 6.69
N PRO A 165 -3.46 28.52 6.56
CA PRO A 165 -3.77 29.90 6.88
C PRO A 165 -3.58 30.04 8.39
N VAL A 166 -2.40 30.49 8.82
CA VAL A 166 -2.22 30.95 10.17
C VAL A 166 -3.08 32.20 10.27
N ARG A 167 -4.29 32.07 10.83
CA ARG A 167 -5.01 33.24 11.32
C ARG A 167 -4.10 33.84 12.38
N SER A 168 -3.43 34.94 12.05
CA SER A 168 -2.80 35.77 13.08
C SER A 168 -3.90 36.04 14.11
N PRO A 169 -3.69 35.69 15.39
CA PRO A 169 -4.64 36.07 16.42
C PRO A 169 -4.88 37.57 16.29
N ALA A 170 -6.14 37.99 16.19
CA ALA A 170 -6.45 39.41 16.31
C ALA A 170 -5.77 39.93 17.58
N PRO A 171 -5.13 41.11 17.58
CA PRO A 171 -4.46 41.63 18.77
C PRO A 171 -5.43 41.56 19.93
N ALA A 172 -5.12 40.74 20.92
CA ALA A 172 -5.96 40.61 22.10
C ALA A 172 -6.07 42.00 22.74
N PRO A 173 -7.27 42.47 23.11
CA PRO A 173 -7.38 43.70 23.89
C PRO A 173 -6.48 43.55 25.13
N ALA A 174 -5.64 44.55 25.37
CA ALA A 174 -4.69 44.53 26.47
C ALA A 174 -5.43 44.16 27.78
N PRO A 175 -4.89 43.23 28.59
CA PRO A 175 -5.53 42.85 29.84
C PRO A 175 -5.66 44.09 30.71
N GLN A 176 -6.90 44.55 30.92
CA GLN A 176 -7.18 45.53 31.95
C GLN A 176 -7.03 44.81 33.28
N LEU A 177 -6.02 45.20 34.04
CA LEU A 177 -5.74 44.70 35.39
C LEU A 177 -6.90 45.17 36.29
N VAL A 178 -7.92 44.31 36.43
CA VAL A 178 -8.97 44.49 37.43
C VAL A 178 -8.32 44.15 38.77
N VAL A 179 -7.83 45.18 39.47
CA VAL A 179 -7.45 45.09 40.87
C VAL A 179 -8.74 45.12 41.68
N ASP A 180 -8.84 44.24 42.67
CA ASP A 180 -9.95 44.08 43.61
C ASP A 180 -11.18 43.30 43.12
N THR A 181 -11.01 41.98 43.06
CA THR A 181 -12.04 41.04 43.54
C THR A 181 -11.32 39.88 44.22
N PRO A 182 -11.78 39.35 45.38
CA PRO A 182 -11.17 38.17 45.97
C PRO A 182 -11.31 37.03 44.98
N VAL A 183 -10.19 36.50 44.50
CA VAL A 183 -10.14 35.31 43.64
C VAL A 183 -10.73 34.15 44.45
N PRO A 184 -11.86 33.53 44.05
CA PRO A 184 -12.25 32.27 44.64
C PRO A 184 -11.15 31.26 44.29
N VAL A 185 -10.52 30.70 45.32
CA VAL A 185 -9.50 29.65 45.17
C VAL A 185 -10.13 28.53 44.33
N PRO A 186 -9.58 28.19 43.15
CA PRO A 186 -10.06 27.05 42.39
C PRO A 186 -9.82 25.80 43.22
N THR A 187 -10.89 25.18 43.72
CA THR A 187 -10.82 23.82 44.25
C THR A 187 -10.37 22.95 43.09
N GLU A 188 -9.19 22.33 43.19
CA GLU A 188 -8.70 21.36 42.21
C GLU A 188 -9.72 20.23 42.07
N GLN A 189 -10.60 20.35 41.08
CA GLN A 189 -11.40 19.23 40.62
C GLN A 189 -10.48 18.38 39.75
N THR A 190 -9.71 17.51 40.41
CA THR A 190 -9.06 16.38 39.73
C THR A 190 -10.15 15.54 39.09
N THR A 191 -10.34 15.70 37.79
CA THR A 191 -11.09 14.74 36.98
C THR A 191 -10.47 13.36 37.22
N PRO A 192 -11.22 12.36 37.73
CA PRO A 192 -10.63 11.06 37.95
C PRO A 192 -10.30 10.47 36.58
N GLY A 193 -9.00 10.37 36.29
CA GLY A 193 -8.52 9.61 35.15
C GLY A 193 -9.04 8.19 35.29
N ARG A 194 -9.96 7.79 34.41
CA ARG A 194 -10.55 6.45 34.40
C ARG A 194 -9.45 5.46 33.99
N ARG A 195 -8.66 5.01 34.98
CA ARG A 195 -7.79 3.85 34.83
C ARG A 195 -8.70 2.67 34.52
N PHE A 196 -8.52 2.09 33.33
CA PHE A 196 -9.21 0.89 32.91
C PHE A 196 -8.64 -0.28 33.73
N GLU A 197 -9.26 -0.56 34.88
CA GLU A 197 -8.96 -1.78 35.64
C GLU A 197 -9.70 -2.94 34.97
N ILE A 198 -8.95 -3.89 34.44
CA ILE A 198 -9.50 -5.15 33.92
C ILE A 198 -10.04 -5.91 35.14
N PRO A 199 -11.35 -6.22 35.22
CA PRO A 199 -11.87 -6.97 36.35
C PRO A 199 -11.22 -8.36 36.36
N GLU A 200 -10.68 -8.76 37.52
CA GLU A 200 -9.93 -10.01 37.74
C GLU A 200 -10.71 -11.27 37.29
N ALA A 201 -12.04 -11.15 37.22
CA ALA A 201 -12.96 -12.17 36.70
C ALA A 201 -12.89 -12.38 35.16
N ALA A 202 -12.23 -11.50 34.40
CA ALA A 202 -12.11 -11.62 32.94
C ALA A 202 -11.01 -12.63 32.53
N LEU A 203 -9.99 -12.84 33.38
CA LEU A 203 -8.88 -13.74 33.10
C LEU A 203 -9.30 -15.21 32.89
N PRO A 204 -10.13 -15.83 33.76
CA PRO A 204 -10.56 -17.21 33.56
C PRO A 204 -11.46 -17.37 32.32
N ILE A 205 -12.24 -16.34 31.95
CA ILE A 205 -13.12 -16.38 30.78
C ILE A 205 -12.29 -16.37 29.50
N VAL A 206 -11.31 -15.48 29.40
CA VAL A 206 -10.40 -15.43 28.24
C VAL A 206 -9.58 -16.72 28.13
N PHE A 207 -9.11 -17.27 29.25
CA PHE A 207 -8.41 -18.55 29.26
C PHE A 207 -9.30 -19.70 28.78
N LEU A 208 -10.56 -19.79 29.27
CA LEU A 208 -11.53 -20.79 28.81
C LEU A 208 -11.78 -20.67 27.29
N LEU A 209 -11.93 -19.45 26.77
CA LEU A 209 -12.15 -19.18 25.35
C LEU A 209 -10.98 -19.67 24.49
N LEU A 210 -9.74 -19.42 24.93
CA LEU A 210 -8.54 -19.91 24.25
C LEU A 210 -8.43 -21.43 24.26
N VAL A 211 -8.78 -22.09 25.38
CA VAL A 211 -8.80 -23.56 25.48
C VAL A 211 -9.85 -24.16 24.54
N VAL A 212 -11.05 -23.58 24.48
CA VAL A 212 -12.11 -24.03 23.55
C VAL A 212 -11.68 -23.86 22.10
N LEU A 213 -11.06 -22.73 21.74
CA LEU A 213 -10.54 -22.50 20.39
C LEU A 213 -9.43 -23.47 20.02
N ALA A 214 -8.51 -23.76 20.94
CA ALA A 214 -7.44 -24.73 20.72
C ALA A 214 -8.01 -26.16 20.54
N ALA A 215 -8.98 -26.56 21.36
CA ALA A 215 -9.64 -27.86 21.24
C ALA A 215 -10.43 -27.99 19.93
N ALA A 216 -11.15 -26.93 19.51
CA ALA A 216 -11.88 -26.92 18.24
C ALA A 216 -10.93 -26.99 17.03
N GLY A 217 -9.80 -26.26 17.06
CA GLY A 217 -8.77 -26.35 16.02
C GLY A 217 -8.12 -27.72 15.95
N PHE A 218 -7.84 -28.36 17.09
CA PHE A 218 -7.29 -29.71 17.15
C PHE A 218 -8.29 -30.77 16.64
N MET A 219 -9.57 -30.62 16.96
CA MET A 219 -10.61 -31.53 16.46
C MET A 219 -10.82 -31.38 14.95
N ALA A 220 -10.74 -30.16 14.40
CA ALA A 220 -10.79 -29.93 12.96
C ALA A 220 -9.61 -30.61 12.22
N LEU A 221 -8.41 -30.61 12.81
CA LEU A 221 -7.24 -31.31 12.26
C LEU A 221 -7.40 -32.84 12.24
N PHE A 222 -8.13 -33.42 13.21
CA PHE A 222 -8.38 -34.87 13.26
C PHE A 222 -9.50 -35.34 12.33
N LEU A 223 -10.53 -34.51 12.08
CA LEU A 223 -11.61 -34.87 11.14
C LEU A 223 -11.21 -34.68 9.67
N SER A 224 -10.21 -33.87 9.35
CA SER A 224 -9.68 -33.72 7.98
C SER A 224 -8.65 -34.78 7.56
N GLY A 225 -8.37 -35.77 8.42
CA GLY A 225 -7.36 -36.81 8.21
C GLY A 225 -7.88 -38.24 8.03
N SER A 226 -9.17 -38.45 7.72
CA SER A 226 -9.75 -39.75 7.35
C SER A 226 -10.44 -39.72 6.01
#